data_AF-A0A7T1Y6B1-F1
#
_entry.id   AF-A0A7T1Y6B1-F1
#
_cell.length_a   1.000
_cell.length_b   1.000
_cell.length_c   1.000
_cell.angle_alpha   90.00
_cell.angle_beta   90.00
_cell.angle_gamma   90.00
#
_symmetry.space_group_name_H-M   'P 1'
#
loop_
_entity.id
_entity.type
_entity.pdbx_description
1 polymer ?
#
loop_
_entity_poly.entity_id
_entity_poly.type
_entity_poly.pdbx_seq_one_letter_code
_entity_poly.pdbx_strand_id
1 'polypeptide(L)'
;MIDQNSTFGGFLTDIGEAKQANANALGQPWKLTHMLLGDANGTDPVPQPGQTQLINQVYRAAINQLFVDPANPAILIAELVLPPNVGGWWIRELGLEDEDGDFVAVANCPPSYKPLLTQGSGRNQVVRMHLIVSNTANVQLKIDPSVVLATRKYVDDGDAAVKAHIEQGMAAAGYQFASYDAERVYTTGEIVRGSDGLFYEFYDRDLSGTTQGIDPTNIANRPHIWMQWDGVRPGTTIEWRSESLPEGYVENDGGELNRSDYRRIFAAFGTTYGVGDGSTTFVMPDDRGEFKRGLDRGRGVDPGRTIGSGQLDQMQRITGTLLAVTASGVHHLFSDGSGAFSVGSPGAGLASSLATGANRYGRANFDSAGSPGSRTGDSTFPRNNAVIYLTKI
;
A
#
# COMPACT_ATOMS: atom_id res chain seq x y z
N MET A 1 46.24 -19.04 -36.38
CA MET A 1 45.53 -20.11 -35.66
C MET A 1 45.68 -19.80 -34.19
N ILE A 2 44.63 -19.27 -33.60
CA ILE A 2 44.53 -18.96 -32.17
C ILE A 2 44.74 -20.24 -31.34
N ASP A 3 45.56 -20.16 -30.29
CA ASP A 3 45.88 -21.26 -29.38
C ASP A 3 45.48 -20.95 -27.92
N GLN A 4 45.71 -21.88 -27.00
CA GLN A 4 45.38 -21.73 -25.58
C GLN A 4 46.21 -20.64 -24.86
N ASN A 5 47.28 -20.13 -25.48
CA ASN A 5 48.16 -19.10 -24.90
C ASN A 5 47.92 -17.71 -25.51
N SER A 6 46.97 -17.58 -26.42
CA SER A 6 46.64 -16.32 -27.08
C SER A 6 46.02 -15.36 -26.07
N THR A 7 46.70 -14.25 -25.77
CA THR A 7 46.21 -13.19 -24.88
C THR A 7 45.22 -12.31 -25.64
N PHE A 8 44.01 -12.20 -25.10
CA PHE A 8 42.96 -11.30 -25.62
C PHE A 8 42.85 -10.10 -24.68
N GLY A 9 42.93 -8.90 -25.25
CA GLY A 9 42.91 -7.68 -24.48
C GLY A 9 42.57 -6.49 -25.37
N GLY A 10 41.76 -5.58 -24.85
CA GLY A 10 41.48 -4.30 -25.50
C GLY A 10 42.45 -3.23 -25.02
N PHE A 11 42.90 -2.39 -25.94
CA PHE A 11 43.64 -1.18 -25.63
C PHE A 11 43.04 0.03 -26.34
N LEU A 12 43.41 1.21 -25.87
CA LEU A 12 42.98 2.48 -26.44
C LEU A 12 43.68 2.73 -27.77
N THR A 13 42.95 3.23 -28.75
CA THR A 13 43.55 3.74 -29.98
C THR A 13 44.26 5.06 -29.71
N ASP A 14 45.10 5.54 -30.65
CA ASP A 14 45.77 6.84 -30.53
C ASP A 14 44.76 7.98 -30.30
N ILE A 15 43.56 7.88 -30.91
CA ILE A 15 42.44 8.80 -30.69
C ILE A 15 41.86 8.65 -29.28
N GLY A 16 41.64 7.42 -28.83
CA GLY A 16 41.13 7.12 -27.49
C GLY A 16 42.05 7.57 -26.36
N GLU A 17 43.37 7.38 -26.50
CA GLU A 17 44.35 7.88 -25.54
C GLU A 17 44.36 9.41 -25.48
N ALA A 18 44.36 10.09 -26.63
CA ALA A 18 44.31 11.55 -26.69
C ALA A 18 43.03 12.11 -26.04
N LYS A 19 41.88 11.48 -26.29
CA LYS A 19 40.60 11.88 -25.69
C LYS A 19 40.53 11.58 -24.20
N GLN A 20 41.01 10.44 -23.76
CA GLN A 20 41.11 10.12 -22.33
C GLN A 20 42.01 11.13 -21.61
N ALA A 21 43.17 11.46 -22.18
CA ALA A 21 44.09 12.44 -21.62
C ALA A 21 43.45 13.84 -21.54
N ASN A 22 42.72 14.25 -22.58
CA ASN A 22 42.02 15.54 -22.61
C ASN A 22 40.87 15.60 -21.59
N ALA A 23 40.04 14.54 -21.51
CA ALA A 23 38.97 14.42 -20.53
C ALA A 23 39.51 14.50 -19.09
N ASN A 24 40.67 13.87 -18.84
CA ASN A 24 41.36 13.94 -17.57
C ASN A 24 41.94 15.32 -17.25
N ALA A 25 42.51 16.01 -18.25
CA ALA A 25 43.06 17.36 -18.07
C ALA A 25 41.98 18.42 -17.83
N LEU A 26 40.82 18.27 -18.49
CA LEU A 26 39.69 19.20 -18.42
C LEU A 26 38.68 18.86 -17.31
N GLY A 27 38.80 17.69 -16.67
CA GLY A 27 37.83 17.21 -15.67
C GLY A 27 36.44 16.95 -16.26
N GLN A 28 36.36 16.61 -17.55
CA GLN A 28 35.10 16.35 -18.24
C GLN A 28 34.80 14.85 -18.32
N PRO A 29 33.52 14.44 -18.16
CA PRO A 29 33.14 13.04 -18.24
C PRO A 29 33.28 12.50 -19.66
N TRP A 30 34.12 11.49 -19.85
CA TRP A 30 34.25 10.76 -21.11
C TRP A 30 33.17 9.69 -21.23
N LYS A 31 32.34 9.79 -22.27
CA LYS A 31 31.17 8.91 -22.47
C LYS A 31 31.40 7.94 -23.62
N LEU A 32 31.48 6.66 -23.30
CA LEU A 32 31.45 5.58 -24.29
C LEU A 32 30.01 5.20 -24.57
N THR A 33 29.60 5.23 -25.84
CA THR A 33 28.19 5.12 -26.21
C THR A 33 27.85 3.84 -26.96
N HIS A 34 28.73 3.40 -27.86
CA HIS A 34 28.47 2.26 -28.74
C HIS A 34 29.60 1.23 -28.70
N MET A 35 29.21 -0.04 -28.86
CA MET A 35 30.12 -1.15 -29.12
C MET A 35 29.91 -1.63 -30.55
N LEU A 36 31.03 -1.82 -31.23
CA LEU A 36 31.14 -2.32 -32.58
C LEU A 36 31.61 -3.77 -32.53
N LEU A 37 31.01 -4.63 -33.35
CA LEU A 37 31.39 -6.02 -33.50
C LEU A 37 31.74 -6.28 -34.96
N GLY A 38 32.82 -7.01 -35.18
CA GLY A 38 33.31 -7.37 -36.52
C GLY A 38 33.71 -8.84 -36.63
N ASP A 39 33.69 -9.33 -37.86
CA ASP A 39 34.10 -10.70 -38.20
C ASP A 39 35.51 -10.76 -38.81
N ALA A 40 36.20 -9.61 -38.93
CA ALA A 40 37.54 -9.47 -39.49
C ALA A 40 37.73 -10.17 -40.86
N ASN A 41 36.69 -10.27 -41.70
CA ASN A 41 36.69 -11.01 -42.96
C ASN A 41 37.18 -12.47 -42.82
N GLY A 42 36.91 -13.09 -41.66
CA GLY A 42 37.32 -14.46 -41.35
C GLY A 42 38.79 -14.65 -40.97
N THR A 43 39.55 -13.55 -40.79
CA THR A 43 40.95 -13.58 -40.33
C THR A 43 41.06 -13.51 -38.81
N ASP A 44 42.27 -13.69 -38.27
CA ASP A 44 42.58 -13.51 -36.83
C ASP A 44 43.20 -12.10 -36.66
N PRO A 45 42.41 -11.06 -36.31
CA PRO A 45 42.91 -9.69 -36.27
C PRO A 45 43.88 -9.48 -35.10
N VAL A 46 44.98 -8.77 -35.36
CA VAL A 46 45.88 -8.25 -34.32
C VAL A 46 45.58 -6.76 -34.17
N PRO A 47 44.93 -6.34 -33.07
CA PRO A 47 44.60 -4.93 -32.86
C PRO A 47 45.86 -4.04 -32.91
N GLN A 48 45.76 -2.81 -33.43
CA GLN A 48 46.83 -1.82 -33.50
C GLN A 48 46.37 -0.43 -32.99
N PRO A 49 47.21 0.35 -32.29
CA PRO A 49 46.82 1.67 -31.75
C PRO A 49 46.34 2.68 -32.80
N GLY A 50 46.93 2.65 -34.01
CA GLY A 50 46.55 3.54 -35.10
C GLY A 50 45.26 3.17 -35.85
N GLN A 51 44.48 2.20 -35.37
CA GLN A 51 43.20 1.83 -36.01
C GLN A 51 42.14 2.92 -35.80
N THR A 52 41.45 3.26 -36.89
CA THR A 52 40.32 4.21 -36.88
C THR A 52 38.97 3.53 -37.12
N GLN A 53 38.98 2.23 -37.45
CA GLN A 53 37.79 1.41 -37.66
C GLN A 53 38.15 -0.08 -37.54
N LEU A 54 37.13 -0.93 -37.40
CA LEU A 54 37.25 -2.39 -37.50
C LEU A 54 37.59 -2.83 -38.94
N ILE A 55 38.20 -4.01 -39.09
CA ILE A 55 38.54 -4.56 -40.41
C ILE A 55 37.27 -4.85 -41.22
N ASN A 56 36.28 -5.48 -40.58
CA ASN A 56 34.95 -5.65 -41.15
C ASN A 56 33.88 -5.62 -40.05
N GLN A 57 33.19 -4.49 -39.94
CA GLN A 57 32.11 -4.30 -38.99
C GLN A 57 30.83 -5.01 -39.46
N VAL A 58 30.26 -5.84 -38.60
CA VAL A 58 29.01 -6.58 -38.85
C VAL A 58 27.85 -6.10 -37.98
N TYR A 59 28.14 -5.46 -36.85
CA TYR A 59 27.10 -4.96 -35.95
C TYR A 59 27.57 -3.75 -35.13
N ARG A 60 26.63 -2.86 -34.82
CA ARG A 60 26.82 -1.67 -33.99
C ARG A 60 25.61 -1.51 -33.08
N ALA A 61 25.83 -1.38 -31.78
CA ALA A 61 24.76 -1.15 -30.81
C ALA A 61 25.23 -0.29 -29.65
N ALA A 62 24.28 0.37 -28.98
CA ALA A 62 24.56 1.09 -27.76
C ALA A 62 24.98 0.11 -26.65
N ILE A 63 25.97 0.52 -25.84
CA ILE A 63 26.44 -0.27 -24.71
C ILE A 63 25.33 -0.37 -23.64
N ASN A 64 25.13 -1.57 -23.10
CA ASN A 64 24.16 -1.81 -22.01
C ASN A 64 24.75 -1.40 -20.66
N GLN A 65 25.98 -1.78 -20.37
CA GLN A 65 26.65 -1.44 -19.12
C GLN A 65 28.11 -1.05 -19.32
N LEU A 66 28.55 -0.03 -18.58
CA LEU A 66 29.93 0.38 -18.48
C LEU A 66 30.28 0.56 -17.01
N PHE A 67 31.21 -0.24 -16.50
CA PHE A 67 31.62 -0.24 -15.09
C PHE A 67 33.10 -0.55 -14.94
N VAL A 68 33.66 -0.22 -13.77
CA VAL A 68 35.07 -0.51 -13.42
C VAL A 68 35.15 -1.89 -12.78
N ASP A 69 36.21 -2.65 -13.10
CA ASP A 69 36.44 -3.95 -12.49
C ASP A 69 36.66 -3.81 -10.97
N PRO A 70 35.88 -4.51 -10.12
CA PRO A 70 36.04 -4.47 -8.67
C PRO A 70 37.42 -4.93 -8.17
N ALA A 71 38.12 -5.79 -8.91
CA ALA A 71 39.44 -6.30 -8.54
C ALA A 71 40.59 -5.41 -9.05
N ASN A 72 40.35 -4.60 -10.09
CA ASN A 72 41.37 -3.72 -10.66
C ASN A 72 40.76 -2.40 -11.16
N PRO A 73 40.95 -1.29 -10.42
CA PRO A 73 40.43 0.03 -10.80
C PRO A 73 40.92 0.59 -12.14
N ALA A 74 41.99 0.00 -12.72
CA ALA A 74 42.53 0.37 -14.03
C ALA A 74 41.84 -0.33 -15.21
N ILE A 75 40.91 -1.26 -14.97
CA ILE A 75 40.18 -1.98 -16.01
C ILE A 75 38.76 -1.45 -16.10
N LEU A 76 38.40 -0.97 -17.28
CA LEU A 76 37.03 -0.60 -17.64
C LEU A 76 36.40 -1.75 -18.44
N ILE A 77 35.19 -2.14 -18.06
CA ILE A 77 34.44 -3.22 -18.69
C ILE A 77 33.23 -2.63 -19.39
N ALA A 78 33.21 -2.70 -20.72
CA ALA A 78 32.05 -2.40 -21.54
C ALA A 78 31.30 -3.70 -21.86
N GLU A 79 29.99 -3.73 -21.59
CA GLU A 79 29.12 -4.89 -21.80
C GLU A 79 28.01 -4.58 -22.81
N LEU A 80 27.89 -5.45 -23.81
CA LEU A 80 26.80 -5.48 -24.78
C LEU A 80 26.09 -6.84 -24.70
N VAL A 81 24.78 -6.80 -24.49
CA VAL A 81 23.92 -7.98 -24.50
C VAL A 81 23.31 -8.12 -25.88
N LEU A 82 23.62 -9.22 -26.56
CA LEU A 82 23.04 -9.55 -27.86
C LEU A 82 21.77 -10.40 -27.66
N PRO A 83 20.57 -9.87 -27.99
CA PRO A 83 19.32 -10.60 -27.87
C PRO A 83 19.22 -11.74 -28.91
N PRO A 84 18.24 -12.65 -28.80
CA PRO A 84 18.23 -13.87 -29.61
C PRO A 84 17.82 -13.61 -31.08
N ASN A 85 17.23 -12.45 -31.36
CA ASN A 85 16.85 -11.98 -32.70
C ASN A 85 17.99 -11.28 -33.46
N VAL A 86 19.17 -11.10 -32.85
CA VAL A 86 20.34 -10.45 -33.48
C VAL A 86 21.50 -11.46 -33.54
N GLY A 87 22.08 -11.65 -34.73
CA GLY A 87 23.11 -12.66 -34.96
C GLY A 87 23.23 -13.09 -36.42
N GLY A 88 23.77 -14.28 -36.66
CA GLY A 88 24.03 -14.87 -37.97
C GLY A 88 25.48 -14.73 -38.46
N TRP A 89 26.37 -14.15 -37.65
CA TRP A 89 27.75 -13.81 -38.00
C TRP A 89 28.74 -14.25 -36.91
N TRP A 90 30.03 -14.24 -37.27
CA TRP A 90 31.13 -14.51 -36.36
C TRP A 90 31.59 -13.23 -35.68
N ILE A 91 31.94 -13.32 -34.40
CA ILE A 91 32.56 -12.24 -33.63
C ILE A 91 34.04 -12.56 -33.51
N ARG A 92 34.90 -11.65 -33.98
CA ARG A 92 36.37 -11.78 -33.95
C ARG A 92 37.07 -10.51 -33.50
N GLU A 93 36.45 -9.35 -33.73
CA GLU A 93 36.96 -8.05 -33.30
C GLU A 93 35.85 -7.25 -32.59
N LEU A 94 36.25 -6.49 -31.60
CA LEU A 94 35.41 -5.59 -30.81
C LEU A 94 35.98 -4.17 -30.93
N GLY A 95 35.10 -3.19 -31.00
CA GLY A 95 35.46 -1.78 -30.98
C GLY A 95 34.54 -0.99 -30.06
N LEU A 96 35.02 0.16 -29.57
CA LEU A 96 34.22 1.11 -28.82
C LEU A 96 34.24 2.48 -29.48
N GLU A 97 33.10 3.14 -29.46
CA GLU A 97 32.93 4.52 -29.89
C GLU A 97 32.45 5.39 -28.73
N ASP A 98 32.89 6.64 -28.71
CA ASP A 98 32.42 7.66 -27.77
C ASP A 98 31.17 8.42 -28.26
N GLU A 99 30.76 9.47 -27.56
CA GLU A 99 29.58 10.27 -27.92
C GLU A 99 29.76 11.10 -29.20
N ASP A 100 31.00 11.40 -29.59
CA ASP A 100 31.31 12.12 -30.81
C ASP A 100 31.39 11.18 -32.04
N GLY A 101 31.29 9.86 -31.81
CA GLY A 101 31.41 8.84 -32.85
C GLY A 101 32.85 8.49 -33.21
N ASP A 102 33.82 8.87 -32.37
CA ASP A 102 35.22 8.54 -32.61
C ASP A 102 35.55 7.12 -32.14
N PHE A 103 36.39 6.42 -32.91
CA PHE A 103 36.80 5.05 -32.63
C PHE A 103 37.94 5.02 -31.61
N VAL A 104 37.62 4.68 -30.36
CA VAL A 104 38.46 4.96 -29.20
C VAL A 104 39.14 3.74 -28.59
N ALA A 105 38.64 2.54 -28.85
CA ALA A 105 39.28 1.32 -28.38
C ALA A 105 39.03 0.17 -29.33
N VAL A 106 39.98 -0.76 -29.38
CA VAL A 106 39.90 -1.97 -30.18
C VAL A 106 40.36 -3.17 -29.37
N ALA A 107 39.69 -4.31 -29.55
CA ALA A 107 40.08 -5.58 -28.96
C ALA A 107 39.88 -6.73 -29.96
N ASN A 108 40.69 -7.77 -29.80
CA ASN A 108 40.43 -9.07 -30.40
C ASN A 108 39.58 -9.94 -29.47
N CYS A 109 38.82 -10.86 -30.04
CA CYS A 109 38.13 -11.89 -29.28
C CYS A 109 38.29 -13.25 -29.98
N PRO A 110 38.24 -14.36 -29.22
CA PRO A 110 38.27 -15.69 -29.83
C PRO A 110 37.03 -15.85 -30.75
N PRO A 111 37.17 -16.49 -31.92
CA PRO A 111 36.09 -16.67 -32.87
C PRO A 111 34.85 -17.28 -32.22
N SER A 112 33.79 -16.50 -32.14
CA SER A 112 32.54 -16.89 -31.49
C SER A 112 31.38 -16.73 -32.47
N TYR A 113 30.59 -17.78 -32.68
CA TYR A 113 29.43 -17.71 -33.57
C TYR A 113 28.16 -17.38 -32.80
N LYS A 114 27.47 -16.30 -33.18
CA LYS A 114 26.17 -15.92 -32.61
C LYS A 114 25.04 -16.37 -33.52
N PRO A 115 24.32 -17.47 -33.20
CA PRO A 115 23.21 -17.93 -34.04
C PRO A 115 21.99 -16.99 -33.97
N LEU A 116 21.23 -16.93 -35.07
CA LEU A 116 19.93 -16.28 -35.17
C LEU A 116 18.81 -17.27 -34.76
N LEU A 117 17.71 -16.74 -34.24
CA LEU A 117 16.52 -17.55 -33.90
C LEU A 117 16.00 -18.38 -35.10
N THR A 118 16.09 -17.84 -36.32
CA THR A 118 15.65 -18.54 -37.56
C THR A 118 16.51 -19.75 -37.91
N GLN A 119 17.71 -19.87 -37.33
CA GLN A 119 18.60 -21.02 -37.50
C GLN A 119 18.30 -22.12 -36.47
N GLY A 120 17.20 -22.02 -35.72
CA GLY A 120 16.73 -23.02 -34.76
C GLY A 120 17.40 -22.97 -33.38
N SER A 121 18.24 -21.97 -33.11
CA SER A 121 18.93 -21.79 -31.83
C SER A 121 19.00 -20.31 -31.44
N GLY A 122 18.02 -19.83 -30.68
CA GLY A 122 18.09 -18.51 -30.03
C GLY A 122 18.98 -18.56 -28.80
N ARG A 123 20.12 -17.86 -28.83
CA ARG A 123 21.00 -17.69 -27.67
C ARG A 123 21.07 -16.22 -27.28
N ASN A 124 20.97 -15.91 -25.99
CA ASN A 124 21.42 -14.62 -25.47
C ASN A 124 22.92 -14.73 -25.25
N GLN A 125 23.68 -13.81 -25.82
CA GLN A 125 25.14 -13.78 -25.68
C GLN A 125 25.56 -12.43 -25.15
N VAL A 126 26.33 -12.45 -24.07
CA VAL A 126 26.90 -11.25 -23.46
C VAL A 126 28.32 -11.11 -23.97
N VAL A 127 28.63 -9.97 -24.58
CA VAL A 127 29.96 -9.62 -25.07
C VAL A 127 30.56 -8.58 -24.14
N ARG A 128 31.75 -8.87 -23.60
CA ARG A 128 32.47 -7.99 -22.68
C ARG A 128 33.81 -7.60 -23.28
N MET A 129 34.07 -6.31 -23.34
CA MET A 129 35.38 -5.76 -23.70
C MET A 129 36.06 -5.23 -22.45
N HIS A 130 37.19 -5.83 -22.10
CA HIS A 130 38.07 -5.36 -21.02
C HIS A 130 39.10 -4.42 -21.62
N LEU A 131 39.11 -3.18 -21.14
CA LEU A 131 40.00 -2.12 -21.59
C LEU A 131 40.85 -1.66 -20.42
N ILE A 132 42.17 -1.62 -20.62
CA ILE A 132 43.08 -1.03 -19.64
C ILE A 132 43.14 0.48 -19.90
N VAL A 133 42.87 1.27 -18.87
CA VAL A 133 42.90 2.73 -18.92
C VAL A 133 43.85 3.28 -17.87
N SER A 134 44.47 4.42 -18.18
CA SER A 134 45.41 5.09 -17.28
C SER A 134 44.73 5.68 -16.04
N ASN A 135 43.46 6.11 -16.16
CA ASN A 135 42.64 6.61 -15.06
C ASN A 135 41.14 6.49 -15.39
N THR A 136 40.34 5.98 -14.47
CA THR A 136 38.88 5.80 -14.58
C THR A 136 38.05 6.94 -13.96
N ALA A 137 38.68 7.89 -13.26
CA ALA A 137 38.00 8.91 -12.46
C ALA A 137 37.02 9.79 -13.25
N ASN A 138 37.28 10.02 -14.54
CA ASN A 138 36.46 10.89 -15.39
C ASN A 138 35.67 10.11 -16.45
N VAL A 139 35.48 8.80 -16.30
CA VAL A 139 34.64 8.03 -17.23
C VAL A 139 33.21 7.98 -16.72
N GLN A 140 32.24 8.39 -17.53
CA GLN A 140 30.84 8.32 -17.12
C GLN A 140 30.32 6.89 -17.23
N LEU A 141 30.05 6.28 -16.07
CA LEU A 141 29.47 4.94 -16.00
C LEU A 141 28.02 4.96 -16.48
N LYS A 142 27.65 4.01 -17.34
CA LYS A 142 26.30 3.85 -17.87
C LYS A 142 25.75 2.52 -17.36
N ILE A 143 24.62 2.56 -16.68
CA ILE A 143 23.86 1.36 -16.28
C ILE A 143 22.51 1.47 -16.97
N ASP A 144 22.24 0.60 -17.94
CA ASP A 144 20.90 0.44 -18.50
C ASP A 144 20.09 -0.56 -17.65
N PRO A 145 19.08 -0.12 -16.89
CA PRO A 145 18.30 -0.97 -16.00
C PRO A 145 17.27 -1.87 -16.73
N SER A 146 17.20 -1.86 -18.07
CA SER A 146 16.19 -2.60 -18.82
C SER A 146 16.50 -4.09 -19.06
N VAL A 147 17.71 -4.57 -18.76
CA VAL A 147 18.10 -6.00 -18.88
C VAL A 147 18.42 -6.56 -17.49
N VAL A 148 17.36 -6.79 -16.70
CA VAL A 148 17.46 -7.43 -15.38
C VAL A 148 17.49 -8.96 -15.55
N LEU A 149 18.67 -9.53 -15.73
CA LEU A 149 18.95 -10.85 -15.17
C LEU A 149 19.62 -10.60 -13.83
N ALA A 150 18.86 -10.73 -12.74
CA ALA A 150 19.42 -10.67 -11.39
C ALA A 150 20.61 -11.63 -11.32
N THR A 151 21.80 -11.09 -11.08
CA THR A 151 22.99 -11.92 -10.91
C THR A 151 22.76 -12.85 -9.72
N ARG A 152 23.32 -14.06 -9.76
CA ARG A 152 23.24 -14.98 -8.61
C ARG A 152 23.67 -14.30 -7.31
N LYS A 153 24.66 -13.40 -7.39
CA LYS A 153 25.08 -12.54 -6.29
C LYS A 153 23.97 -11.62 -5.77
N TYR A 154 23.18 -11.00 -6.64
CA TYR A 154 22.03 -10.19 -6.21
C TYR A 154 20.97 -11.02 -5.48
N VAL A 155 20.71 -12.25 -5.95
CA VAL A 155 19.78 -13.18 -5.29
C VAL A 155 20.34 -13.68 -3.96
N ASP A 156 21.62 -14.07 -3.91
CA ASP A 156 22.28 -14.53 -2.68
C ASP A 156 22.39 -13.40 -1.64
N ASP A 157 22.72 -12.18 -2.06
CA ASP A 157 22.74 -10.99 -1.20
C ASP A 157 21.32 -10.64 -0.70
N GLY A 158 20.30 -10.81 -1.56
CA GLY A 158 18.88 -10.65 -1.20
C GLY A 158 18.41 -11.69 -0.18
N ASP A 159 18.70 -12.97 -0.40
CA ASP A 159 18.37 -14.08 0.51
C ASP A 159 19.08 -13.91 1.86
N ALA A 160 20.34 -13.48 1.87
CA ALA A 160 21.08 -13.17 3.09
C ALA A 160 20.45 -12.01 3.86
N ALA A 161 20.03 -10.94 3.17
CA ALA A 161 19.36 -9.81 3.79
C ALA A 161 17.99 -10.19 4.38
N VAL A 162 17.18 -10.99 3.65
CA VAL A 162 15.89 -11.50 4.14
C VAL A 162 16.09 -12.39 5.36
N LYS A 163 17.08 -13.28 5.32
CA LYS A 163 17.37 -14.18 6.44
C LYS A 163 17.84 -13.43 7.68
N ALA A 164 18.69 -12.41 7.51
CA ALA A 164 19.09 -11.52 8.61
C ALA A 164 17.89 -10.76 9.20
N HIS A 165 16.94 -10.33 8.37
CA HIS A 165 15.70 -9.70 8.84
C HIS A 165 14.80 -10.67 9.62
N ILE A 166 14.69 -11.92 9.17
CA ILE A 166 13.96 -12.99 9.88
C ILE A 166 14.65 -13.33 11.20
N GLU A 167 15.98 -13.43 11.22
CA GLU A 167 16.77 -13.71 12.43
C GLU A 167 16.68 -12.55 13.43
N GLN A 168 16.69 -11.29 12.98
CA GLN A 168 16.39 -10.12 13.81
C GLN A 168 14.96 -10.16 14.37
N GLY A 169 13.96 -10.48 13.55
CA GLY A 169 12.56 -10.62 14.01
C GLY A 169 12.37 -11.77 15.01
N MET A 170 13.10 -12.88 14.84
CA MET A 170 13.12 -14.01 15.76
C MET A 170 13.85 -13.68 17.08
N ALA A 171 14.94 -12.91 17.02
CA ALA A 171 15.64 -12.44 18.21
C ALA A 171 14.79 -11.41 18.99
N ALA A 172 14.06 -10.54 18.29
CA ALA A 172 13.11 -9.59 18.87
C ALA A 172 11.97 -10.27 19.66
N ALA A 173 11.52 -11.45 19.22
CA ALA A 173 10.53 -12.25 19.94
C ALA A 173 10.98 -12.68 21.35
N GLY A 174 12.29 -12.73 21.61
CA GLY A 174 12.87 -13.08 22.92
C GLY A 174 12.74 -11.99 24.00
N TYR A 175 12.32 -10.78 23.64
CA TYR A 175 12.31 -9.64 24.56
C TYR A 175 10.95 -8.95 24.67
N GLN A 176 9.88 -9.63 24.30
CA GLN A 176 8.54 -9.13 24.55
C GLN A 176 8.33 -8.86 26.04
N PHE A 177 7.79 -7.69 26.37
CA PHE A 177 7.55 -7.21 27.74
C PHE A 177 8.81 -6.96 28.59
N ALA A 178 10.02 -6.99 28.00
CA ALA A 178 11.25 -6.62 28.70
C ALA A 178 11.28 -5.12 29.02
N SER A 179 12.05 -4.73 30.03
CA SER A 179 12.27 -3.31 30.34
C SER A 179 12.86 -2.56 29.15
N TYR A 180 12.49 -1.29 28.98
CA TYR A 180 13.09 -0.39 28.00
C TYR A 180 14.61 -0.24 28.24
N ASP A 181 15.36 -0.21 27.14
CA ASP A 181 16.81 -0.10 27.05
C ASP A 181 17.14 0.88 25.91
N ALA A 182 17.81 1.98 26.26
CA ALA A 182 18.12 3.05 25.30
C ALA A 182 19.14 2.63 24.24
N GLU A 183 19.95 1.60 24.50
CA GLU A 183 20.96 1.09 23.56
C GLU A 183 20.38 0.08 22.58
N ARG A 184 19.13 -0.36 22.77
CA ARG A 184 18.49 -1.35 21.91
C ARG A 184 17.73 -0.71 20.74
N VAL A 185 17.81 -1.40 19.60
CA VAL A 185 16.95 -1.14 18.44
C VAL A 185 15.66 -1.94 18.59
N TYR A 186 14.52 -1.25 18.53
CA TYR A 186 13.17 -1.78 18.61
C TYR A 186 12.53 -1.85 17.23
N THR A 187 11.80 -2.92 16.94
CA THR A 187 11.08 -3.11 15.66
C THR A 187 9.57 -3.05 15.85
N THR A 188 8.83 -2.69 14.78
CA THR A 188 7.37 -2.44 14.85
C THR A 188 6.62 -3.60 15.53
N GLY A 189 5.79 -3.30 16.52
CA GLY A 189 4.98 -4.28 17.25
C GLY A 189 5.67 -4.89 18.49
N GLU A 190 6.93 -4.56 18.74
CA GLU A 190 7.57 -4.90 20.01
C GLU A 190 6.91 -4.17 21.19
N ILE A 191 6.77 -4.86 22.32
CA ILE A 191 6.24 -4.28 23.57
C ILE A 191 7.34 -4.27 24.61
N VAL A 192 7.48 -3.14 25.28
CA VAL A 192 8.47 -2.90 26.34
C VAL A 192 7.80 -2.43 27.61
N ARG A 193 8.45 -2.64 28.75
CA ARG A 193 8.06 -2.07 30.03
C ARG A 193 8.80 -0.75 30.27
N GLY A 194 8.06 0.34 30.41
CA GLY A 194 8.60 1.65 30.79
C GLY A 194 9.10 1.68 32.23
N SER A 195 9.87 2.72 32.56
CA SER A 195 10.36 2.96 33.93
C SER A 195 9.23 3.26 34.93
N ASP A 196 8.09 3.73 34.43
CA ASP A 196 6.82 3.92 35.14
C ASP A 196 6.06 2.61 35.43
N GLY A 197 6.54 1.49 34.90
CA GLY A 197 5.96 0.17 35.07
C GLY A 197 4.81 -0.15 34.12
N LEU A 198 4.46 0.75 33.20
CA LEU A 198 3.48 0.51 32.14
C LEU A 198 4.11 -0.17 30.94
N PHE A 199 3.26 -0.76 30.08
CA PHE A 199 3.70 -1.40 28.85
C PHE A 199 3.44 -0.50 27.65
N TYR A 200 4.36 -0.51 26.70
CA TYR A 200 4.32 0.32 25.51
C TYR A 200 4.67 -0.50 24.28
N GLU A 201 3.82 -0.44 23.26
CA GLU A 201 4.05 -1.04 21.96
C GLU A 201 4.66 0.00 21.00
N PHE A 202 5.69 -0.39 20.26
CA PHE A 202 6.23 0.45 19.19
C PHE A 202 5.27 0.45 18.00
N TYR A 203 4.68 1.62 17.73
CA TYR A 203 3.66 1.82 16.70
C TYR A 203 4.24 2.20 15.33
N ASP A 204 5.44 2.80 15.32
CA ASP A 204 6.20 3.20 14.13
C ASP A 204 5.41 4.12 13.19
N ARG A 205 5.17 5.38 13.59
CA ARG A 205 4.54 6.39 12.71
C ARG A 205 5.41 6.71 11.50
N ASP A 206 6.71 6.95 11.67
CA ASP A 206 7.53 7.53 10.58
C ASP A 206 8.99 7.04 10.42
N LEU A 207 9.51 6.04 11.16
CA LEU A 207 10.96 5.76 11.06
C LEU A 207 11.29 4.30 10.74
N SER A 208 10.79 3.94 9.54
CA SER A 208 11.24 2.90 8.60
C SER A 208 11.33 1.47 9.12
N GLY A 209 10.64 1.19 10.22
CA GLY A 209 10.54 -0.15 10.83
C GLY A 209 11.28 -0.29 12.15
N THR A 210 12.17 0.65 12.52
CA THR A 210 13.01 0.53 13.73
C THR A 210 13.29 1.84 14.48
N THR A 211 13.45 1.80 15.80
CA THR A 211 13.85 2.97 16.62
C THR A 211 14.85 2.61 17.72
N GLN A 212 15.69 3.55 18.16
CA GLN A 212 16.68 3.37 19.25
C GLN A 212 16.78 4.66 20.07
N GLY A 213 16.96 4.54 21.39
CA GLY A 213 17.16 5.69 22.28
C GLY A 213 15.94 6.57 22.51
N ILE A 214 14.77 6.20 22.01
CA ILE A 214 13.51 6.92 22.19
C ILE A 214 12.74 6.31 23.36
N ASP A 215 12.76 6.98 24.52
CA ASP A 215 12.08 6.51 25.74
C ASP A 215 10.55 6.57 25.61
N PRO A 216 9.82 5.45 25.81
CA PRO A 216 8.36 5.41 25.75
C PRO A 216 7.65 6.21 26.86
N THR A 217 8.30 6.44 28.00
CA THR A 217 7.70 7.16 29.13
C THR A 217 7.63 8.68 28.89
N ASN A 218 8.43 9.20 27.95
CA ASN A 218 8.32 10.58 27.52
C ASN A 218 7.08 10.78 26.64
N ILE A 219 6.15 11.61 27.11
CA ILE A 219 4.87 11.87 26.42
C ILE A 219 5.03 12.46 25.01
N ALA A 220 6.14 13.14 24.72
CA ALA A 220 6.42 13.67 23.39
C ALA A 220 6.63 12.57 22.33
N ASN A 221 6.97 11.35 22.77
CA ASN A 221 7.17 10.19 21.89
C ASN A 221 5.88 9.40 21.68
N ARG A 222 4.75 9.87 22.18
CA ARG A 222 3.45 9.19 22.14
C ARG A 222 2.39 10.08 21.47
N PRO A 223 1.29 9.52 20.95
CA PRO A 223 0.99 8.09 20.80
C PRO A 223 1.63 7.47 19.53
N HIS A 224 2.40 8.24 18.78
CA HIS A 224 2.73 7.88 17.40
C HIS A 224 4.06 7.12 17.23
N ILE A 225 5.01 7.25 18.15
CA ILE A 225 6.21 6.41 18.13
C ILE A 225 5.95 5.21 19.04
N TRP A 226 5.58 5.48 20.28
CA TRP A 226 5.12 4.49 21.25
C TRP A 226 3.63 4.67 21.54
N MET A 227 2.93 3.57 21.75
CA MET A 227 1.57 3.55 22.28
C MET A 227 1.54 2.78 23.57
N GLN A 228 0.75 3.25 24.54
CA GLN A 228 0.47 2.44 25.72
C GLN A 228 -0.25 1.15 25.30
N TRP A 229 0.36 0.02 25.65
CA TRP A 229 -0.18 -1.31 25.38
C TRP A 229 -1.12 -1.72 26.50
N ASP A 230 -2.38 -1.93 26.13
CA ASP A 230 -3.48 -2.39 26.99
C ASP A 230 -4.02 -3.76 26.55
N GLY A 231 -3.40 -4.40 25.55
CA GLY A 231 -3.84 -5.67 24.97
C GLY A 231 -5.09 -5.56 24.10
N VAL A 232 -5.57 -4.35 23.83
CA VAL A 232 -6.74 -4.10 22.99
C VAL A 232 -6.32 -4.00 21.53
N ARG A 233 -7.07 -4.64 20.64
CA ARG A 233 -6.78 -4.57 19.20
C ARG A 233 -7.16 -3.20 18.64
N PRO A 234 -6.31 -2.60 17.78
CA PRO A 234 -6.68 -1.43 16.98
C PRO A 234 -8.02 -1.62 16.24
N GLY A 235 -8.83 -0.57 16.18
CA GLY A 235 -10.19 -0.64 15.64
C GLY A 235 -11.24 -1.15 16.63
N THR A 236 -10.85 -1.54 17.85
CA THR A 236 -11.84 -1.85 18.91
C THR A 236 -12.52 -0.56 19.36
N THR A 237 -13.84 -0.58 19.39
CA THR A 237 -14.65 0.52 19.93
C THR A 237 -15.07 0.24 21.38
N ILE A 238 -14.90 1.24 22.24
CA ILE A 238 -15.27 1.18 23.65
C ILE A 238 -16.26 2.30 24.01
N GLU A 239 -17.03 2.06 25.07
CA GLU A 239 -17.82 3.09 25.75
C GLU A 239 -16.92 3.88 26.72
N TRP A 240 -17.00 5.20 26.68
CA TRP A 240 -16.26 6.10 27.55
C TRP A 240 -17.19 7.10 28.24
N ARG A 241 -16.93 7.37 29.52
CA ARG A 241 -17.82 8.16 30.40
C ARG A 241 -17.16 9.40 31.00
N SER A 242 -16.05 9.86 30.41
CA SER A 242 -15.33 11.06 30.83
C SER A 242 -15.10 11.96 29.63
N GLU A 243 -15.10 13.28 29.84
CA GLU A 243 -14.76 14.26 28.79
C GLU A 243 -13.25 14.28 28.50
N SER A 244 -12.43 13.81 29.43
CA SER A 244 -11.00 13.62 29.20
C SER A 244 -10.78 12.30 28.48
N LEU A 245 -10.32 12.38 27.22
CA LEU A 245 -10.06 11.21 26.40
C LEU A 245 -8.75 10.51 26.83
N PRO A 246 -8.74 9.17 26.94
CA PRO A 246 -7.54 8.42 27.22
C PRO A 246 -6.61 8.44 26.01
N GLU A 247 -5.31 8.39 26.28
CA GLU A 247 -4.30 8.30 25.24
C GLU A 247 -4.41 6.98 24.44
N GLY A 248 -4.11 7.04 23.14
CA GLY A 248 -4.18 5.87 22.26
C GLY A 248 -5.59 5.58 21.73
N TYR A 249 -6.52 6.52 21.90
CA TYR A 249 -7.89 6.44 21.40
C TYR A 249 -8.26 7.70 20.61
N VAL A 250 -9.13 7.52 19.62
CA VAL A 250 -9.75 8.60 18.85
C VAL A 250 -11.26 8.54 19.03
N GLU A 251 -11.91 9.69 19.16
CA GLU A 251 -13.36 9.78 19.24
C GLU A 251 -14.04 9.39 17.92
N ASN A 252 -15.18 8.71 18.02
CA ASN A 252 -16.03 8.39 16.88
C ASN A 252 -16.98 9.56 16.59
N ASP A 253 -16.42 10.64 16.06
CA ASP A 253 -17.11 11.91 15.79
C ASP A 253 -17.31 12.19 14.29
N GLY A 254 -17.05 11.21 13.42
CA GLY A 254 -17.11 11.37 11.97
C GLY A 254 -15.94 12.15 11.36
N GLY A 255 -14.90 12.45 12.14
CA GLY A 255 -13.72 13.15 11.64
C GLY A 255 -12.94 12.37 10.58
N GLU A 256 -12.20 13.11 9.74
CA GLU A 256 -11.25 12.52 8.80
C GLU A 256 -9.87 12.34 9.43
N LEU A 257 -9.29 11.16 9.26
CA LEU A 257 -7.95 10.81 9.72
C LEU A 257 -7.04 10.41 8.57
N ASN A 258 -5.74 10.67 8.71
CA ASN A 258 -4.73 10.28 7.73
C ASN A 258 -4.49 8.75 7.76
N ARG A 259 -4.42 8.12 6.57
CA ARG A 259 -4.25 6.68 6.40
C ARG A 259 -2.89 6.16 6.84
N SER A 260 -1.80 6.93 6.68
CA SER A 260 -0.47 6.51 7.15
C SER A 260 -0.35 6.64 8.66
N ASP A 261 -0.84 7.73 9.24
CA ASP A 261 -0.77 7.97 10.68
C ASP A 261 -1.63 6.98 11.47
N TYR A 262 -2.79 6.61 10.93
CA TYR A 262 -3.75 5.71 11.55
C TYR A 262 -3.89 4.40 10.77
N ARG A 263 -2.76 3.85 10.27
CA ARG A 263 -2.71 2.68 9.39
C ARG A 263 -3.41 1.43 9.93
N ARG A 264 -3.39 1.21 11.25
CA ARG A 264 -4.00 0.03 11.87
C ARG A 264 -5.52 0.15 11.94
N ILE A 265 -6.04 1.34 12.28
CA ILE A 265 -7.46 1.65 12.15
C ILE A 265 -7.88 1.55 10.68
N PHE A 266 -7.13 2.14 9.75
CA PHE A 266 -7.46 2.09 8.32
C PHE A 266 -7.46 0.66 7.79
N ALA A 267 -6.54 -0.21 8.24
CA ALA A 267 -6.57 -1.62 7.90
C ALA A 267 -7.83 -2.34 8.42
N ALA A 268 -8.36 -1.92 9.58
CA ALA A 268 -9.56 -2.49 10.17
C ALA A 268 -10.86 -1.97 9.52
N PHE A 269 -10.95 -0.66 9.27
CA PHE A 269 -12.19 0.01 8.82
C PHE A 269 -12.23 0.26 7.32
N GLY A 270 -11.08 0.41 6.67
CA GLY A 270 -10.96 0.85 5.29
C GLY A 270 -11.71 2.17 5.07
N THR A 271 -12.60 2.18 4.09
CA THR A 271 -13.45 3.32 3.75
C THR A 271 -14.91 3.12 4.14
N THR A 272 -15.20 2.17 5.06
CA THR A 272 -16.57 1.79 5.44
C THR A 272 -17.42 2.98 5.88
N TYR A 273 -16.84 3.95 6.58
CA TYR A 273 -17.54 5.13 7.10
C TYR A 273 -17.36 6.38 6.22
N GLY A 274 -16.60 6.25 5.13
CA GLY A 274 -16.35 7.33 4.17
C GLY A 274 -14.95 7.24 3.56
N VAL A 275 -14.83 7.72 2.34
CA VAL A 275 -13.58 7.65 1.56
C VAL A 275 -12.54 8.72 1.94
N GLY A 276 -12.93 9.69 2.77
CA GLY A 276 -12.13 10.88 3.07
C GLY A 276 -11.91 11.73 1.81
N ASP A 277 -10.68 12.19 1.64
CA ASP A 277 -10.19 12.89 0.45
C ASP A 277 -10.03 11.99 -0.80
N GLY A 278 -10.28 10.68 -0.66
CA GLY A 278 -10.15 9.69 -1.72
C GLY A 278 -8.73 9.15 -1.93
N SER A 279 -7.72 9.63 -1.20
CA SER A 279 -6.30 9.30 -1.41
C SER A 279 -5.56 9.05 -0.09
N THR A 280 -5.46 10.06 0.77
CA THR A 280 -4.60 10.07 1.95
C THR A 280 -5.37 10.00 3.26
N THR A 281 -6.68 10.23 3.26
CA THR A 281 -7.54 10.19 4.46
C THR A 281 -8.65 9.15 4.37
N PHE A 282 -9.26 8.85 5.51
CA PHE A 282 -10.47 8.04 5.65
C PHE A 282 -11.33 8.62 6.78
N VAL A 283 -12.62 8.32 6.76
CA VAL A 283 -13.59 8.86 7.74
C VAL A 283 -13.77 7.87 8.88
N MET A 284 -13.83 8.37 10.12
CA MET A 284 -14.19 7.61 11.32
C MET A 284 -15.71 7.41 11.42
N PRO A 285 -16.20 6.41 12.18
CA PRO A 285 -17.62 6.35 12.52
C PRO A 285 -18.07 7.66 13.18
N ASP A 286 -19.29 8.12 12.88
CA ASP A 286 -19.96 9.16 13.68
C ASP A 286 -21.00 8.49 14.56
N ASP A 287 -20.66 8.35 15.84
CA ASP A 287 -21.50 7.64 16.80
C ASP A 287 -22.38 8.56 17.65
N ARG A 288 -22.29 9.88 17.42
CA ARG A 288 -22.98 10.89 18.23
C ARG A 288 -24.49 10.80 18.03
N GLY A 289 -25.23 10.61 19.12
CA GLY A 289 -26.69 10.51 19.10
C GLY A 289 -27.24 9.17 18.56
N GLU A 290 -26.37 8.24 18.19
CA GLU A 290 -26.75 6.98 17.58
C GLU A 290 -26.93 5.83 18.60
N PHE A 291 -27.94 5.00 18.36
CA PHE A 291 -28.08 3.72 19.08
C PHE A 291 -27.34 2.61 18.36
N LYS A 292 -26.56 1.82 19.10
CA LYS A 292 -25.85 0.66 18.55
C LYS A 292 -26.74 -0.57 18.54
N ARG A 293 -26.62 -1.34 17.46
CA ARG A 293 -27.29 -2.62 17.25
C ARG A 293 -26.27 -3.69 16.87
N GLY A 294 -26.59 -4.95 17.10
CA GLY A 294 -25.83 -6.06 16.51
C GLY A 294 -26.12 -6.21 15.02
N LEU A 295 -25.09 -6.50 14.23
CA LEU A 295 -25.27 -6.88 12.82
C LEU A 295 -25.91 -8.27 12.73
N ASP A 296 -26.98 -8.41 11.95
CA ASP A 296 -27.79 -9.63 11.89
C ASP A 296 -27.01 -10.88 11.43
N ARG A 297 -26.09 -10.72 10.48
CA ARG A 297 -25.21 -11.78 9.95
C ARG A 297 -25.92 -13.10 9.61
N GLY A 298 -27.14 -13.02 9.07
CA GLY A 298 -27.89 -14.19 8.58
C GLY A 298 -28.80 -14.84 9.62
N ARG A 299 -28.99 -14.23 10.80
CA ARG A 299 -29.97 -14.66 11.79
C ARG A 299 -31.41 -14.42 11.31
N GLY A 300 -31.63 -13.42 10.45
CA GLY A 300 -32.93 -13.11 9.85
C GLY A 300 -33.86 -12.23 10.71
N VAL A 301 -33.33 -11.59 11.76
CA VAL A 301 -34.09 -10.66 12.63
C VAL A 301 -34.02 -9.22 12.13
N ASP A 302 -32.86 -8.76 11.64
CA ASP A 302 -32.68 -7.46 10.98
C ASP A 302 -31.96 -7.64 9.62
N PRO A 303 -32.59 -8.33 8.65
CA PRO A 303 -31.95 -8.65 7.37
C PRO A 303 -31.73 -7.40 6.51
N GLY A 304 -30.76 -7.47 5.60
CA GLY A 304 -30.49 -6.42 4.61
C GLY A 304 -29.65 -5.25 5.11
N ARG A 305 -29.09 -5.33 6.33
CA ARG A 305 -28.15 -4.32 6.87
C ARG A 305 -26.71 -4.71 6.65
N THR A 306 -25.87 -3.69 6.54
CA THR A 306 -24.41 -3.83 6.43
C THR A 306 -23.74 -3.07 7.57
N ILE A 307 -22.46 -3.35 7.83
CA ILE A 307 -21.68 -2.58 8.80
C ILE A 307 -21.70 -1.10 8.38
N GLY A 308 -21.86 -0.20 9.36
CA GLY A 308 -21.90 1.24 9.14
C GLY A 308 -23.20 1.79 8.57
N SER A 309 -24.19 0.96 8.19
CA SER A 309 -25.45 1.48 7.65
C SER A 309 -26.31 2.12 8.76
N GLY A 310 -26.69 3.38 8.56
CA GLY A 310 -27.64 4.09 9.43
C GLY A 310 -29.09 3.65 9.20
N GLN A 311 -29.95 3.94 10.18
CA GLN A 311 -31.40 3.83 10.03
C GLN A 311 -32.07 4.92 10.86
N LEU A 312 -33.11 5.51 10.29
CA LEU A 312 -34.00 6.39 11.04
C LEU A 312 -34.80 5.59 12.09
N ASP A 313 -35.37 6.34 13.04
CA ASP A 313 -36.32 5.80 13.98
C ASP A 313 -37.54 5.20 13.25
N GLN A 314 -38.08 4.12 13.82
CA GLN A 314 -39.28 3.47 13.29
C GLN A 314 -40.14 2.95 14.44
N MET A 315 -41.45 3.11 14.27
CA MET A 315 -42.48 2.55 15.14
C MET A 315 -43.15 1.35 14.45
N GLN A 316 -43.57 0.36 15.25
CA GLN A 316 -44.37 -0.74 14.73
C GLN A 316 -45.71 -0.23 14.15
N ARG A 317 -46.17 -0.84 13.07
CA ARG A 317 -47.45 -0.46 12.46
C ARG A 317 -48.59 -0.66 13.47
N ILE A 318 -49.38 0.39 13.69
CA ILE A 318 -50.61 0.36 14.45
C ILE A 318 -51.77 0.42 13.46
N THR A 319 -52.73 -0.50 13.60
CA THR A 319 -53.85 -0.64 12.67
C THR A 319 -55.18 -0.64 13.39
N GLY A 320 -56.19 -0.11 12.71
CA GLY A 320 -57.58 -0.17 13.13
C GLY A 320 -58.50 0.50 12.12
N THR A 321 -59.81 0.32 12.30
CA THR A 321 -60.83 0.91 11.45
C THR A 321 -61.92 1.58 12.27
N LEU A 322 -62.51 2.64 11.75
CA LEU A 322 -63.76 3.22 12.26
C LEU A 322 -64.81 3.14 11.15
N LEU A 323 -66.00 2.64 11.49
CA LEU A 323 -67.12 2.57 10.55
C LEU A 323 -68.13 3.69 10.85
N ALA A 324 -68.32 4.61 9.90
CA ALA A 324 -69.37 5.62 9.98
C ALA A 324 -70.61 5.18 9.17
N VAL A 325 -71.81 5.38 9.73
CA VAL A 325 -73.08 5.07 9.04
C VAL A 325 -73.82 6.38 8.77
N THR A 326 -74.12 6.65 7.50
CA THR A 326 -74.95 7.79 7.08
C THR A 326 -76.36 7.29 6.76
N ALA A 327 -77.12 6.90 7.78
CA ALA A 327 -78.52 6.50 7.62
C ALA A 327 -79.45 7.59 8.16
N SER A 328 -80.34 8.10 7.29
CA SER A 328 -81.41 9.03 7.67
C SER A 328 -82.30 8.36 8.72
N GLY A 329 -82.19 8.78 9.98
CA GLY A 329 -82.98 8.26 11.11
C GLY A 329 -82.17 7.61 12.24
N VAL A 330 -80.90 7.23 12.02
CA VAL A 330 -80.01 6.72 13.08
C VAL A 330 -78.71 7.50 13.07
N HIS A 331 -78.66 8.60 13.82
CA HIS A 331 -77.46 9.45 13.93
C HIS A 331 -76.46 8.86 14.93
N HIS A 332 -75.67 7.87 14.48
CA HIS A 332 -74.40 7.46 15.11
C HIS A 332 -73.26 7.93 14.20
N LEU A 333 -72.41 8.85 14.69
CA LEU A 333 -71.24 9.34 13.94
C LEU A 333 -70.24 8.20 13.63
N PHE A 334 -70.06 7.27 14.59
CA PHE A 334 -69.30 6.04 14.43
C PHE A 334 -70.15 4.88 14.98
N SER A 335 -70.26 3.81 14.20
CA SER A 335 -71.08 2.62 14.47
C SER A 335 -70.28 1.44 14.99
N ASP A 336 -69.00 1.36 14.64
CA ASP A 336 -68.10 0.30 15.08
C ASP A 336 -66.64 0.77 15.00
N GLY A 337 -65.76 0.12 15.79
CA GLY A 337 -64.33 0.32 15.80
C GLY A 337 -63.59 -1.01 15.92
N SER A 338 -62.49 -1.17 15.20
CA SER A 338 -61.64 -2.36 15.30
C SER A 338 -60.15 -2.00 15.42
N GLY A 339 -59.35 -2.94 15.93
CA GLY A 339 -57.93 -2.74 16.16
C GLY A 339 -57.68 -1.66 17.20
N ALA A 340 -56.81 -0.70 16.89
CA ALA A 340 -56.51 0.41 17.80
C ALA A 340 -57.67 1.38 18.03
N PHE A 341 -58.82 1.21 17.37
CA PHE A 341 -59.97 2.07 17.54
C PHE A 341 -61.12 1.34 18.22
N SER A 342 -61.77 2.02 19.17
CA SER A 342 -63.05 1.60 19.75
C SER A 342 -64.03 2.76 19.76
N VAL A 343 -65.32 2.45 19.65
CA VAL A 343 -66.40 3.45 19.68
C VAL A 343 -67.12 3.40 21.03
N GLY A 344 -67.44 4.57 21.57
CA GLY A 344 -68.20 4.69 22.80
C GLY A 344 -69.19 5.85 22.74
N SER A 345 -70.24 5.77 23.55
CA SER A 345 -71.11 6.92 23.82
C SER A 345 -70.60 7.63 25.08
N PRO A 346 -70.46 8.98 25.10
CA PRO A 346 -70.03 9.72 26.29
C PRO A 346 -70.93 9.61 27.53
N GLY A 347 -72.02 8.85 27.46
CA GLY A 347 -72.95 8.64 28.56
C GLY A 347 -74.13 9.60 28.55
N ALA A 348 -75.27 9.06 28.97
CA ALA A 348 -76.63 9.60 29.03
C ALA A 348 -77.42 9.66 27.71
N GLY A 349 -78.26 8.64 27.51
CA GLY A 349 -79.52 8.69 26.76
C GLY A 349 -79.44 9.12 25.29
N LEU A 350 -79.25 8.16 24.39
CA LEU A 350 -79.66 8.37 22.99
C LEU A 350 -81.19 8.42 22.96
N ALA A 351 -81.77 9.62 23.08
CA ALA A 351 -83.14 9.82 22.62
C ALA A 351 -83.17 9.53 21.11
N SER A 352 -84.16 8.73 20.67
CA SER A 352 -84.34 8.40 19.25
C SER A 352 -84.53 9.64 18.37
N SER A 353 -84.86 10.80 18.94
CA SER A 353 -84.96 12.11 18.29
C SER A 353 -84.21 13.22 19.07
N LEU A 354 -83.57 14.13 18.34
CA LEU A 354 -83.01 15.37 18.89
C LEU A 354 -84.01 16.53 18.71
N ALA A 355 -84.07 17.45 19.67
CA ALA A 355 -84.70 18.74 19.44
C ALA A 355 -83.92 19.57 18.42
N THR A 356 -84.59 20.43 17.66
CA THR A 356 -83.94 21.35 16.71
C THR A 356 -82.92 22.22 17.44
N GLY A 357 -81.67 22.18 16.97
CA GLY A 357 -80.54 22.90 17.58
C GLY A 357 -79.75 22.11 18.64
N ALA A 358 -80.10 20.85 18.92
CA ALA A 358 -79.34 20.00 19.84
C ALA A 358 -78.15 19.29 19.17
N ASN A 359 -77.04 19.16 19.89
CA ASN A 359 -75.81 18.48 19.44
C ASN A 359 -75.78 17.01 19.86
N ARG A 360 -75.19 16.14 19.02
CA ARG A 360 -74.79 14.76 19.39
C ARG A 360 -73.27 14.64 19.41
N TYR A 361 -72.76 13.94 20.40
CA TYR A 361 -71.34 13.66 20.55
C TYR A 361 -71.09 12.16 20.35
N GLY A 362 -70.23 11.82 19.39
CA GLY A 362 -69.66 10.48 19.25
C GLY A 362 -68.25 10.47 19.81
N ARG A 363 -67.84 9.40 20.49
CA ARG A 363 -66.47 9.23 20.96
C ARG A 363 -65.82 8.08 20.22
N ALA A 364 -64.75 8.37 19.51
CA ALA A 364 -63.79 7.37 19.07
C ALA A 364 -62.59 7.42 20.03
N ASN A 365 -62.20 6.27 20.55
CA ASN A 365 -60.98 6.12 21.33
C ASN A 365 -59.91 5.49 20.46
N PHE A 366 -58.70 6.00 20.58
CA PHE A 366 -57.51 5.33 20.07
C PHE A 366 -56.74 4.74 21.24
N ASP A 367 -56.50 3.44 21.19
CA ASP A 367 -55.61 2.72 22.08
C ASP A 367 -54.74 1.79 21.24
N SER A 368 -53.44 2.09 21.18
CA SER A 368 -52.49 1.30 20.39
C SER A 368 -52.44 -0.16 20.83
N ALA A 369 -52.77 -0.48 22.09
CA ALA A 369 -52.81 -1.83 22.61
C ALA A 369 -53.88 -2.70 21.93
N GLY A 370 -54.91 -2.08 21.34
CA GLY A 370 -55.94 -2.77 20.58
C GLY A 370 -55.47 -3.25 19.19
N SER A 371 -54.34 -2.77 18.68
CA SER A 371 -53.84 -3.18 17.35
C SER A 371 -53.24 -4.60 17.38
N PRO A 372 -53.68 -5.52 16.51
CA PRO A 372 -53.14 -6.88 16.46
C PRO A 372 -51.62 -6.90 16.25
N GLY A 373 -50.91 -7.60 17.15
CA GLY A 373 -49.45 -7.74 17.08
C GLY A 373 -48.64 -6.50 17.45
N SER A 374 -49.29 -5.40 17.86
CA SER A 374 -48.58 -4.24 18.41
C SER A 374 -48.05 -4.58 19.80
N ARG A 375 -46.76 -4.37 20.02
CA ARG A 375 -46.17 -4.45 21.37
C ARG A 375 -46.34 -3.08 22.01
N THR A 376 -47.13 -3.02 23.07
CA THR A 376 -47.47 -1.77 23.76
C THR A 376 -47.07 -1.78 25.23
N GLY A 377 -46.96 -0.59 25.80
CA GLY A 377 -46.67 -0.31 27.21
C GLY A 377 -46.91 1.18 27.47
N ASP A 378 -46.84 1.60 28.74
CA ASP A 378 -47.16 2.99 29.14
C ASP A 378 -46.17 4.04 28.60
N SER A 379 -45.10 3.63 27.95
CA SER A 379 -44.09 4.51 27.35
C SER A 379 -43.33 3.80 26.24
N THR A 380 -42.97 4.54 25.19
CA THR A 380 -42.13 4.06 24.08
C THR A 380 -40.73 4.63 24.26
N PHE A 381 -39.85 3.97 25.04
CA PHE A 381 -38.46 4.42 25.14
C PHE A 381 -37.46 3.27 25.27
N PRO A 382 -36.33 3.36 24.56
CA PRO A 382 -35.05 3.16 25.20
C PRO A 382 -34.75 4.37 26.10
N ARG A 383 -34.74 4.21 27.42
CA ARG A 383 -34.06 5.18 28.31
C ARG A 383 -32.56 4.94 28.17
N ASN A 384 -31.77 5.97 27.88
CA ASN A 384 -30.34 5.85 27.66
C ASN A 384 -29.54 6.89 28.44
N ASN A 385 -28.24 6.65 28.57
CA ASN A 385 -27.27 7.60 29.09
C ASN A 385 -26.35 8.01 27.92
N ALA A 386 -25.97 9.28 27.88
CA ALA A 386 -24.99 9.77 26.92
C ALA A 386 -23.58 9.28 27.31
N VAL A 387 -22.85 8.78 26.32
CA VAL A 387 -21.50 8.25 26.44
C VAL A 387 -20.73 8.63 25.18
N ILE A 388 -19.40 8.71 25.29
CA ILE A 388 -18.52 8.93 24.16
C ILE A 388 -18.08 7.56 23.65
N TYR A 389 -18.10 7.35 22.34
CA TYR A 389 -17.53 6.15 21.73
C TYR A 389 -16.13 6.46 21.24
N LEU A 390 -15.18 5.62 21.63
CA LEU A 390 -13.77 5.77 21.28
C LEU A 390 -13.27 4.53 20.55
N THR A 391 -12.41 4.74 19.55
CA THR A 391 -11.72 3.68 18.82
C THR A 391 -10.24 3.64 19.17
N LYS A 392 -9.72 2.44 19.48
CA LYS A 392 -8.30 2.20 19.72
C LYS A 392 -7.48 2.40 18.45
N ILE A 393 -6.38 3.15 18.56
CA ILE A 393 -5.40 3.42 17.49
C ILE A 393 -4.61 2.18 17.09
#